data_AF-A0A453AER8-F1
#
_entry.id   AF-A0A453AER8-F1
#
_cell.length_a   1.000
_cell.length_b   1.000
_cell.length_c   1.000
_cell.angle_alpha   90.00
_cell.angle_beta   90.00
_cell.angle_gamma   90.00
#
_symmetry.space_group_name_H-M   'P 1'
#
loop_
_entity.id
_entity.type
_entity.pdbx_description
1 polymer ?
#
loop_
_entity_poly.entity_id
_entity_poly.type
_entity_poly.pdbx_seq_one_letter_code
_entity_poly.pdbx_strand_id
1 'polypeptide(L)'
;MYLGISAASALSQVPSALALRQQISKHSMPRKVVKLHRLEDLFCETSTDKSMKLQVLQDITENFSVDTVIGSGGFAVVHKGKLEDGCVAVKKFHEVLEYKSFEREVDCLIRIKHQNIVRCIGYYAGEQKKMVMMDGKNLLVGVRHQLICFEYLHNGSLRRNLDDDYHCWSQWNMCYDTIRGICLGLHHLHEHRILHGDIKPDNILLGDDMTPKIADFGLSRLLEQGKSRILIEKKYGTQGYTAPEYTNNGEFTIKSDIYSLGVLIENILNNGQHTISMDDTLGKWSGRLDQLDASEKHTQLEQVRACIDISKRCRQHEPESRPVTQDILGSLGVDTSSLPVSVQPASITGMESMVQAEPSLEGETGRTSKMLQSESLLIANNKPRHWRWISLPDSRFAKYAELLSVYFLAISGEVSPADLCAGASYTVYLVYKLASSSCGLRGFVQTSSLRLHGEHTVATSKVSLGQEACASDSDVTYPVPRSDGWLELKLAEFTNDDEMR
;
A
#
# COMPACT_ATOMS: atom_id res chain seq x y z
N MET A 1 -26.12 1.48 1.13
CA MET A 1 -25.54 1.86 2.43
C MET A 1 -26.65 2.54 3.22
N TYR A 2 -27.18 1.98 4.30
CA TYR A 2 -28.38 2.56 4.95
C TYR A 2 -28.33 2.60 6.47
N LEU A 3 -27.85 3.70 7.04
CA LEU A 3 -27.99 3.90 8.49
C LEU A 3 -29.47 3.88 8.93
N GLY A 4 -29.70 3.58 10.21
CA GLY A 4 -31.02 3.52 10.82
C GLY A 4 -30.98 2.90 12.22
N ILE A 5 -30.82 3.73 13.23
CA ILE A 5 -30.69 3.32 14.65
C ILE A 5 -32.04 2.83 15.20
N SER A 6 -31.99 1.76 15.97
CA SER A 6 -33.02 1.34 16.93
C SER A 6 -32.32 0.94 18.23
N ALA A 7 -32.99 1.05 19.38
CA ALA A 7 -32.39 0.71 20.67
C ALA A 7 -33.33 -0.12 21.56
N ALA A 8 -32.72 -0.89 22.46
CA ALA A 8 -33.32 -1.68 23.52
C ALA A 8 -32.42 -1.63 24.77
N SER A 9 -32.98 -1.82 25.97
CA SER A 9 -32.28 -1.56 27.24
C SER A 9 -32.58 -2.61 28.31
N ALA A 10 -31.55 -3.03 29.05
CA ALA A 10 -31.69 -3.68 30.36
C ALA A 10 -30.49 -3.28 31.26
N LEU A 11 -30.68 -3.33 32.57
CA LEU A 11 -29.89 -2.59 33.57
C LEU A 11 -29.11 -3.50 34.55
N SER A 12 -27.93 -3.02 34.98
CA SER A 12 -27.33 -3.23 36.32
C SER A 12 -26.81 -4.66 36.67
N GLN A 13 -25.89 -4.92 37.62
CA GLN A 13 -25.27 -4.17 38.74
C GLN A 13 -23.75 -4.46 38.90
N VAL A 14 -23.11 -3.80 39.88
CA VAL A 14 -21.68 -3.72 40.25
C VAL A 14 -21.62 -3.66 41.80
N PRO A 15 -20.69 -4.29 42.59
CA PRO A 15 -19.22 -4.24 42.41
C PRO A 15 -18.31 -5.44 42.86
N SER A 16 -17.06 -5.40 42.39
CA SER A 16 -15.78 -5.71 43.10
C SER A 16 -15.31 -7.14 43.45
N ALA A 17 -14.01 -7.36 43.20
CA ALA A 17 -13.06 -7.78 44.24
C ALA A 17 -11.69 -7.11 44.00
N LEU A 18 -11.25 -6.26 44.93
CA LEU A 18 -9.88 -5.74 44.96
C LEU A 18 -8.91 -6.84 45.44
N ALA A 19 -7.60 -6.62 45.22
CA ALA A 19 -6.49 -7.24 45.95
C ALA A 19 -6.23 -8.76 45.78
N LEU A 20 -5.55 -9.11 44.68
CA LEU A 20 -4.47 -10.12 44.57
C LEU A 20 -3.98 -10.08 43.10
N ARG A 21 -2.86 -9.46 42.72
CA ARG A 21 -1.53 -9.52 43.33
C ARG A 21 -0.70 -8.26 43.01
N GLN A 22 -0.29 -7.52 44.03
CA GLN A 22 1.01 -6.82 43.96
C GLN A 22 2.13 -7.81 44.32
N GLN A 23 3.38 -7.40 44.06
CA GLN A 23 4.64 -8.14 44.26
C GLN A 23 5.02 -9.16 43.17
N ILE A 24 5.78 -8.68 42.18
CA ILE A 24 7.10 -9.19 41.75
C ILE A 24 7.75 -8.14 40.82
N SER A 25 9.08 -8.08 40.79
CA SER A 25 9.91 -7.21 39.92
C SER A 25 9.94 -5.71 40.25
N LYS A 26 10.63 -5.37 41.36
CA LYS A 26 11.47 -4.16 41.38
C LYS A 26 12.77 -4.48 40.65
N HIS A 27 13.34 -3.49 39.95
CA HIS A 27 14.50 -3.58 39.04
C HIS A 27 14.20 -4.05 37.61
N SER A 28 13.40 -3.27 36.90
CA SER A 28 13.54 -3.07 35.46
C SER A 28 14.15 -1.69 35.21
N MET A 29 15.09 -1.57 34.27
CA MET A 29 15.43 -0.29 33.66
C MET A 29 14.14 0.38 33.15
N PRO A 30 14.02 1.73 33.14
CA PRO A 30 12.86 2.36 32.53
C PRO A 30 12.79 1.93 31.06
N ARG A 31 11.76 1.14 30.71
CA ARG A 31 11.37 0.96 29.31
C ARG A 31 11.18 2.36 28.74
N LYS A 32 11.93 2.70 27.67
CA LYS A 32 11.66 3.91 26.91
C LYS A 32 10.17 3.93 26.59
N VAL A 33 9.51 5.05 26.89
CA VAL A 33 8.17 5.30 26.38
C VAL A 33 8.31 5.34 24.86
N VAL A 34 7.92 4.26 24.19
CA VAL A 34 7.87 4.20 22.74
C VAL A 34 6.78 5.17 22.33
N LYS A 35 7.15 6.26 21.65
CA LYS A 35 6.16 7.07 20.95
C LYS A 35 5.56 6.18 19.87
N LEU A 36 4.29 5.86 20.03
CA LEU A 36 3.49 5.27 18.97
C LEU A 36 3.23 6.37 17.95
N HIS A 37 3.64 6.10 16.72
CA HIS A 37 3.33 6.91 15.53
C HIS A 37 2.40 6.07 14.67
N ARG A 38 1.42 6.69 14.01
CA ARG A 38 0.50 6.00 13.10
C ARG A 38 0.90 6.19 11.66
N LEU A 39 0.49 5.26 10.80
CA LEU A 39 0.70 5.30 9.36
C LEU A 39 -0.01 6.51 8.73
N GLU A 40 -1.18 6.88 9.24
CA GLU A 40 -1.92 8.08 8.85
C GLU A 40 -1.12 9.38 9.10
N ASP A 41 -0.43 9.49 10.25
CA ASP A 41 0.39 10.67 10.61
C ASP A 41 1.58 10.88 9.66
N LEU A 42 2.09 9.79 9.06
CA LEU A 42 3.19 9.83 8.11
C LEU A 42 2.71 10.12 6.68
N PHE A 43 1.42 9.94 6.40
CA PHE A 43 0.83 10.09 5.07
C PHE A 43 0.20 11.45 4.81
N CYS A 44 1.05 12.48 4.68
CA CYS A 44 0.60 13.76 4.14
C CYS A 44 0.45 13.68 2.61
N GLU A 45 -0.67 13.13 2.11
CA GLU A 45 -0.95 13.04 0.65
C GLU A 45 -1.13 14.40 -0.04
N THR A 46 -1.41 15.46 0.71
CA THR A 46 -1.71 16.81 0.21
C THR A 46 -0.52 17.78 0.24
N SER A 47 0.58 17.43 0.91
CA SER A 47 1.78 18.28 0.96
C SER A 47 2.70 18.03 -0.24
N THR A 48 3.23 19.10 -0.82
CA THR A 48 4.34 19.04 -1.79
C THR A 48 5.67 18.72 -1.13
N ASP A 49 5.85 19.06 0.15
CA ASP A 49 6.99 18.65 0.96
C ASP A 49 6.65 17.37 1.73
N LYS A 50 7.41 16.31 1.48
CA LYS A 50 7.34 15.03 2.21
C LYS A 50 8.47 14.88 3.23
N SER A 51 9.05 15.99 3.70
CA SER A 51 10.06 15.98 4.75
C SER A 51 9.51 15.45 6.07
N MET A 52 10.29 14.57 6.72
CA MET A 52 9.95 13.88 7.96
C MET A 52 10.90 14.32 9.07
N LYS A 53 10.47 14.26 10.33
CA LYS A 53 11.39 14.52 11.46
C LYS A 53 12.24 13.27 11.71
N LEU A 54 13.57 13.42 11.76
CA LEU A 54 14.49 12.30 12.05
C LEU A 54 14.15 11.54 13.33
N GLN A 55 13.66 12.23 14.38
CA GLN A 55 13.21 11.59 15.62
C GLN A 55 12.12 10.53 15.37
N VAL A 56 11.18 10.77 14.45
CA VAL A 56 10.11 9.81 14.09
C VAL A 56 10.73 8.56 13.47
N LEU A 57 11.64 8.74 12.52
CA LEU A 57 12.36 7.63 11.88
C LEU A 57 13.25 6.86 12.87
N GLN A 58 13.81 7.53 13.87
CA GLN A 58 14.53 6.89 14.97
C GLN A 58 13.60 6.11 15.90
N ASP A 59 12.46 6.67 16.30
CA ASP A 59 11.52 6.02 17.21
C ASP A 59 11.01 4.69 16.62
N ILE A 60 10.54 4.72 15.37
CA ILE A 60 9.89 3.57 14.71
C ILE A 60 10.89 2.45 14.34
N THR A 61 12.18 2.76 14.18
CA THR A 61 13.24 1.79 13.83
C THR A 61 14.08 1.33 15.03
N GLU A 62 13.64 1.66 16.25
CA GLU A 62 14.37 1.37 17.50
C GLU A 62 15.79 1.98 17.49
N ASN A 63 15.89 3.22 17.01
CA ASN A 63 17.10 3.98 16.73
C ASN A 63 18.05 3.28 15.74
N PHE A 64 17.48 2.77 14.63
CA PHE A 64 18.18 1.99 13.61
C PHE A 64 18.88 0.75 14.18
N SER A 65 18.21 0.01 15.07
CA SER A 65 18.75 -1.24 15.62
C SER A 65 19.11 -2.24 14.51
N VAL A 66 20.11 -3.09 14.78
CA VAL A 66 20.45 -4.22 13.90
C VAL A 66 19.26 -5.18 13.77
N ASP A 67 18.46 -5.33 14.84
CA ASP A 67 17.27 -6.20 14.87
C ASP A 67 16.14 -5.72 13.95
N THR A 68 16.18 -4.47 13.48
CA THR A 68 15.20 -3.95 12.51
C THR A 68 15.67 -4.08 11.06
N VAL A 69 16.90 -4.54 10.79
CA VAL A 69 17.42 -4.65 9.41
C VAL A 69 16.68 -5.73 8.62
N ILE A 70 16.12 -5.34 7.46
CA ILE A 70 15.40 -6.21 6.51
C ILE A 70 16.07 -6.32 5.14
N GLY A 71 17.11 -5.51 4.91
CA GLY A 71 17.95 -5.55 3.73
C GLY A 71 19.19 -4.67 3.92
N SER A 72 20.31 -5.05 3.29
CA SER A 72 21.55 -4.27 3.33
C SER A 72 22.23 -4.36 1.97
N GLY A 73 22.67 -3.22 1.44
CA GLY A 73 23.34 -3.14 0.15
C GLY A 73 24.53 -2.19 0.19
N GLY A 74 25.23 -2.08 -0.94
CA GLY A 74 26.45 -1.26 -1.05
C GLY A 74 26.25 0.24 -0.78
N PHE A 75 25.01 0.74 -0.86
CA PHE A 75 24.70 2.18 -0.73
C PHE A 75 23.83 2.54 0.49
N ALA A 76 23.07 1.58 1.03
CA ALA A 76 22.11 1.82 2.11
C ALA A 76 21.80 0.55 2.92
N VAL A 77 21.27 0.74 4.12
CA VAL A 77 20.64 -0.29 4.96
C VAL A 77 19.14 0.00 5.04
N VAL A 78 18.29 -1.01 4.90
CA VAL A 78 16.84 -0.88 5.01
C VAL A 78 16.39 -1.47 6.35
N HIS A 79 15.73 -0.64 7.16
CA HIS A 79 15.16 -1.03 8.46
C HIS A 79 13.63 -1.13 8.36
N LYS A 80 13.03 -2.09 9.06
CA LYS A 80 11.59 -2.16 9.31
C LYS A 80 11.23 -1.18 10.42
N GLY A 81 10.47 -0.15 10.08
CA GLY A 81 9.81 0.70 11.06
C GLY A 81 8.51 0.05 11.54
N LYS A 82 8.30 -0.01 12.86
CA LYS A 82 7.05 -0.45 13.50
C LYS A 82 6.20 0.77 13.86
N LEU A 83 4.92 0.70 13.54
CA LEU A 83 3.91 1.71 13.87
C LEU A 83 2.82 1.08 14.75
N GLU A 84 1.90 1.88 15.27
CA GLU A 84 0.74 1.38 16.01
C GLU A 84 -0.18 0.52 15.14
N ASP A 85 -0.32 0.89 13.87
CA ASP A 85 -1.30 0.43 12.89
C ASP A 85 -0.67 -0.25 11.66
N GLY A 86 0.65 -0.46 11.66
CA GLY A 86 1.32 -1.07 10.50
C GLY A 86 2.84 -1.11 10.58
N CYS A 87 3.47 -1.21 9.40
CA CYS A 87 4.91 -1.24 9.24
C CYS A 87 5.35 -0.41 8.03
N VAL A 88 6.58 0.11 8.06
CA VAL A 88 7.21 0.86 6.98
C VAL A 88 8.63 0.36 6.72
N ALA A 89 9.17 0.64 5.53
CA ALA A 89 10.57 0.38 5.18
C ALA A 89 11.35 1.69 5.18
N VAL A 90 12.36 1.81 6.04
CA VAL A 90 13.21 3.01 6.17
C VAL A 90 14.59 2.71 5.59
N LYS A 91 14.86 3.18 4.37
CA LYS A 91 16.15 3.09 3.69
C LYS A 91 17.08 4.20 4.20
N LYS A 92 18.07 3.85 5.02
CA LYS A 92 19.13 4.75 5.53
C LYS A 92 20.38 4.61 4.64
N PHE A 93 20.80 5.70 4.02
CA PHE A 93 22.01 5.72 3.18
C PHE A 93 23.28 5.71 4.05
N HIS A 94 24.36 5.11 3.54
CA HIS A 94 25.66 5.09 4.23
C HIS A 94 26.27 6.49 4.28
N GLU A 95 26.80 6.88 5.43
CA GLU A 95 27.17 8.26 5.79
C GLU A 95 28.36 8.82 4.98
N VAL A 96 29.01 7.99 4.14
CA VAL A 96 30.26 8.27 3.40
C VAL A 96 30.07 8.27 1.87
N LEU A 97 28.90 7.87 1.35
CA LEU A 97 28.71 7.61 -0.09
C LEU A 97 28.03 8.77 -0.87
N GLU A 98 28.06 8.67 -2.21
CA GLU A 98 27.70 9.74 -3.13
C GLU A 98 26.29 10.33 -2.87
N TYR A 99 26.30 11.59 -2.41
CA TYR A 99 25.14 12.47 -2.20
C TYR A 99 24.06 12.41 -3.32
N LYS A 100 24.51 12.25 -4.57
CA LYS A 100 23.65 12.16 -5.77
C LYS A 100 22.77 10.90 -5.84
N SER A 101 23.00 9.88 -5.02
CA SER A 101 22.16 8.66 -5.01
C SER A 101 20.80 8.94 -4.36
N PHE A 102 20.83 9.48 -3.13
CA PHE A 102 19.65 9.91 -2.38
C PHE A 102 18.80 10.92 -3.15
N GLU A 103 19.40 12.00 -3.67
CA GLU A 103 18.65 13.05 -4.38
C GLU A 103 17.89 12.50 -5.58
N ARG A 104 18.53 11.68 -6.43
CA ARG A 104 17.89 11.09 -7.62
C ARG A 104 16.73 10.17 -7.26
N GLU A 105 16.89 9.36 -6.23
CA GLU A 105 15.85 8.44 -5.76
C GLU A 105 14.63 9.22 -5.24
N VAL A 106 14.85 10.27 -4.44
CA VAL A 106 13.81 11.18 -3.97
C VAL A 106 13.15 11.94 -5.14
N ASP A 107 13.93 12.49 -6.07
CA ASP A 107 13.44 13.24 -7.23
C ASP A 107 12.52 12.41 -8.14
N CYS A 108 12.84 11.12 -8.32
CA CYS A 108 11.99 10.20 -9.07
C CYS A 108 10.72 9.87 -8.26
N LEU A 109 10.87 9.43 -7.01
CA LEU A 109 9.79 8.86 -6.20
C LEU A 109 8.77 9.88 -5.70
N ILE A 110 9.12 11.15 -5.53
CA ILE A 110 8.14 12.20 -5.17
C ILE A 110 7.14 12.42 -6.30
N ARG A 111 7.60 12.29 -7.56
CA ARG A 111 6.82 12.62 -8.77
C ARG A 111 5.89 11.49 -9.24
N ILE A 112 6.03 10.29 -8.69
CA ILE A 112 5.35 9.08 -9.18
C ILE A 112 4.36 8.54 -8.14
N LYS A 113 3.16 8.14 -8.61
CA LYS A 113 2.19 7.37 -7.80
C LYS A 113 1.46 6.36 -8.69
N HIS A 114 1.95 5.12 -8.69
CA HIS A 114 1.38 4.00 -9.44
C HIS A 114 1.16 2.79 -8.53
N GLN A 115 0.24 1.88 -8.88
CA GLN A 115 -0.04 0.70 -8.05
C GLN A 115 1.12 -0.33 -8.09
N ASN A 116 1.83 -0.39 -9.22
CA ASN A 116 2.96 -1.29 -9.46
C ASN A 116 4.33 -0.62 -9.25
N ILE A 117 4.40 0.41 -8.42
CA ILE A 117 5.65 1.10 -8.03
C ILE A 117 5.59 1.31 -6.51
N VAL A 118 6.71 1.09 -5.81
CA VAL A 118 6.78 1.24 -4.36
C VAL A 118 6.46 2.67 -3.95
N ARG A 119 5.54 2.83 -3.00
CA ARG A 119 5.09 4.13 -2.51
C ARG A 119 6.11 4.74 -1.55
N CYS A 120 6.72 5.84 -1.97
CA CYS A 120 7.46 6.75 -1.07
C CYS A 120 6.48 7.53 -0.18
N ILE A 121 6.59 7.30 1.13
CA ILE A 121 5.85 7.98 2.20
C ILE A 121 6.46 9.37 2.43
N GLY A 122 7.78 9.42 2.61
CA GLY A 122 8.53 10.66 2.80
C GLY A 122 10.03 10.44 2.98
N TYR A 123 10.76 11.50 3.30
CA TYR A 123 12.22 11.46 3.41
C TYR A 123 12.74 12.34 4.55
N TYR A 124 13.98 12.11 4.96
CA TYR A 124 14.75 13.05 5.78
C TYR A 124 16.12 13.27 5.16
N ALA A 125 16.54 14.53 5.08
CA ALA A 125 17.90 14.93 4.75
C ALA A 125 18.35 15.99 5.76
N GLY A 126 19.41 15.72 6.50
CA GLY A 126 19.95 16.66 7.47
C GLY A 126 21.25 16.21 8.11
N GLU A 127 21.84 17.09 8.92
CA GLU A 127 23.09 16.85 9.62
C GLU A 127 22.90 17.00 11.14
N GLN A 128 23.21 15.96 11.90
CA GLN A 128 23.25 15.99 13.36
C GLN A 128 24.70 16.08 13.82
N LYS A 129 25.02 17.06 14.67
CA LYS A 129 26.35 17.14 15.29
C LYS A 129 26.43 16.17 16.47
N LYS A 130 27.39 15.26 16.45
CA LYS A 130 27.69 14.33 17.56
C LYS A 130 29.07 14.60 18.11
N MET A 131 29.23 14.44 19.43
CA MET A 131 30.55 14.41 20.06
C MET A 131 31.11 12.99 19.92
N VAL A 132 32.29 12.86 19.32
CA VAL A 132 32.99 11.59 19.13
C VAL A 132 34.36 11.69 19.77
N MET A 133 34.75 10.66 20.54
CA MET A 133 36.09 10.54 21.09
C MET A 133 37.02 9.92 20.04
N MET A 134 38.02 10.69 19.58
CA MET A 134 39.12 10.19 18.74
C MET A 134 40.44 10.60 19.38
N ASP A 135 41.38 9.67 19.53
CA ASP A 135 42.71 9.88 20.12
C ASP A 135 42.68 10.63 21.46
N GLY A 136 41.70 10.30 22.31
CA GLY A 136 41.48 10.93 23.62
C GLY A 136 40.90 12.34 23.60
N LYS A 137 40.51 12.86 22.43
CA LYS A 137 39.90 14.19 22.25
C LYS A 137 38.42 14.07 21.87
N ASN A 138 37.60 14.89 22.50
CA ASN A 138 36.20 15.11 22.09
C ASN A 138 36.18 16.00 20.84
N LEU A 139 35.71 15.45 19.72
CA LEU A 139 35.53 16.16 18.45
C LEU A 139 34.03 16.26 18.13
N LEU A 140 33.57 17.45 17.75
CA LEU A 140 32.21 17.67 17.27
C LEU A 140 32.15 17.36 15.77
N VAL A 141 31.62 16.19 15.42
CA VAL A 141 31.53 15.69 14.04
C VAL A 141 30.10 15.88 13.51
N GLY A 142 29.97 16.43 12.31
CA GLY A 142 28.71 16.48 11.57
C GLY A 142 28.39 15.12 10.97
N VAL A 143 27.35 14.46 11.48
CA VAL A 143 26.87 13.17 10.98
C VAL A 143 25.66 13.41 10.08
N ARG A 144 25.78 13.04 8.81
CA ARG A 144 24.71 13.21 7.83
C ARG A 144 23.75 12.04 7.87
N HIS A 145 22.48 12.36 7.77
CA HIS A 145 21.39 11.42 7.83
C HIS A 145 20.49 11.67 6.62
N GLN A 146 20.58 10.76 5.66
CA GLN A 146 19.77 10.70 4.44
C GLN A 146 18.93 9.42 4.53
N LEU A 147 17.60 9.57 4.60
CA LEU A 147 16.66 8.47 4.78
C LEU A 147 15.43 8.63 3.90
N ILE A 148 14.90 7.52 3.39
CA ILE A 148 13.64 7.48 2.65
C ILE A 148 12.74 6.45 3.31
N CYS A 149 11.49 6.82 3.58
CA CYS A 149 10.46 6.00 4.17
C CYS A 149 9.49 5.52 3.09
N PHE A 150 9.26 4.22 3.03
CA PHE A 150 8.44 3.53 2.06
C PHE A 150 7.33 2.72 2.74
N GLU A 151 6.28 2.38 2.00
CA GLU A 151 5.40 1.29 2.41
C GLU A 151 6.20 -0.01 2.63
N TYR A 152 5.84 -0.77 3.67
CA TYR A 152 6.38 -2.11 3.87
C TYR A 152 5.55 -3.12 3.09
N LEU A 153 6.22 -4.07 2.43
CA LEU A 153 5.61 -5.07 1.56
C LEU A 153 5.93 -6.46 2.12
N HIS A 154 4.92 -7.12 2.70
CA HIS A 154 5.12 -8.29 3.58
C HIS A 154 5.66 -9.51 2.83
N ASN A 155 5.25 -9.70 1.57
CA ASN A 155 5.65 -10.83 0.75
C ASN A 155 7.08 -10.68 0.17
N GLY A 156 7.82 -9.62 0.53
CA GLY A 156 9.24 -9.48 0.20
C GLY A 156 9.51 -9.25 -1.28
N SER A 157 10.66 -9.73 -1.77
CA SER A 157 11.04 -9.61 -3.19
C SER A 157 10.67 -10.84 -4.01
N LEU A 158 10.39 -10.62 -5.29
CA LEU A 158 10.13 -11.66 -6.28
C LEU A 158 11.27 -12.68 -6.34
N ARG A 159 12.53 -12.26 -6.14
CA ARG A 159 13.69 -13.17 -5.97
C ARG A 159 13.41 -14.28 -4.96
N ARG A 160 13.04 -13.93 -3.72
CA ARG A 160 12.79 -14.92 -2.65
C ARG A 160 11.67 -15.87 -3.04
N ASN A 161 10.59 -15.31 -3.58
CA ASN A 161 9.41 -16.09 -3.96
C ASN A 161 9.67 -17.02 -5.16
N LEU A 162 10.65 -16.72 -6.03
CA LEU A 162 11.07 -17.60 -7.14
C LEU A 162 12.08 -18.68 -6.71
N ASP A 163 12.90 -18.40 -5.68
CA ASP A 163 13.94 -19.31 -5.18
C ASP A 163 13.37 -20.32 -4.15
N ASP A 164 12.42 -19.89 -3.32
CA ASP A 164 11.63 -20.80 -2.48
C ASP A 164 10.67 -21.62 -3.38
N ASP A 165 10.57 -22.94 -3.17
CA ASP A 165 9.68 -23.89 -3.90
C ASP A 165 8.16 -23.65 -3.62
N TYR A 166 7.78 -22.40 -3.38
CA TYR A 166 6.41 -21.96 -3.12
C TYR A 166 5.49 -22.31 -4.31
N HIS A 167 4.44 -23.06 -4.01
CA HIS A 167 3.43 -23.48 -4.99
C HIS A 167 2.63 -22.31 -5.63
N CYS A 168 2.88 -21.04 -5.30
CA CYS A 168 2.22 -19.91 -5.94
C CYS A 168 2.67 -19.72 -7.41
N TRP A 169 3.95 -19.94 -7.74
CA TRP A 169 4.46 -19.83 -9.13
C TRP A 169 4.29 -21.10 -9.98
N SER A 170 3.48 -22.07 -9.52
CA SER A 170 2.92 -23.09 -10.41
C SER A 170 1.64 -22.61 -11.09
N GLN A 171 0.98 -21.57 -10.55
CA GLN A 171 -0.23 -20.99 -11.11
C GLN A 171 0.12 -19.93 -12.17
N TRP A 172 -0.17 -20.22 -13.43
CA TRP A 172 0.17 -19.34 -14.55
C TRP A 172 -0.43 -17.93 -14.42
N ASN A 173 -1.69 -17.82 -13.94
CA ASN A 173 -2.34 -16.53 -13.76
C ASN A 173 -1.52 -15.58 -12.85
N MET A 174 -0.87 -16.10 -11.80
CA MET A 174 -0.01 -15.30 -10.93
C MET A 174 1.27 -14.85 -11.64
N CYS A 175 1.88 -15.71 -12.46
CA CYS A 175 3.00 -15.32 -13.32
C CYS A 175 2.58 -14.21 -14.31
N TYR A 176 1.42 -14.35 -14.94
CA TYR A 176 0.92 -13.44 -15.96
C TYR A 176 0.56 -12.06 -15.38
N ASP A 177 -0.19 -12.01 -14.29
CA ASP A 177 -0.51 -10.76 -13.59
C ASP A 177 0.74 -10.09 -13.00
N THR A 178 1.73 -10.88 -12.56
CA THR A 178 3.04 -10.35 -12.15
C THR A 178 3.75 -9.65 -13.31
N ILE A 179 3.89 -10.32 -14.46
CA ILE A 179 4.53 -9.75 -15.67
C ILE A 179 3.77 -8.49 -16.11
N ARG A 180 2.44 -8.57 -16.19
CA ARG A 180 1.56 -7.46 -16.58
C ARG A 180 1.67 -6.26 -15.64
N GLY A 181 1.70 -6.49 -14.33
CA GLY A 181 1.89 -5.45 -13.32
C GLY A 181 3.25 -4.76 -13.43
N ILE A 182 4.33 -5.53 -13.63
CA ILE A 182 5.69 -4.97 -13.87
C ILE A 182 5.70 -4.12 -15.14
N CYS A 183 5.09 -4.59 -16.23
CA CYS A 183 4.98 -3.84 -17.49
C CYS A 183 4.19 -2.53 -17.32
N LEU A 184 3.09 -2.53 -16.56
CA LEU A 184 2.32 -1.32 -16.23
C LEU A 184 3.14 -0.33 -15.40
N GLY A 185 3.87 -0.81 -14.40
CA GLY A 185 4.79 0.01 -13.60
C GLY A 185 5.88 0.65 -14.45
N LEU A 186 6.56 -0.14 -15.29
CA LEU A 186 7.65 0.35 -16.12
C LEU A 186 7.16 1.30 -17.22
N HIS A 187 5.99 1.04 -17.81
CA HIS A 187 5.33 1.98 -18.73
C HIS A 187 5.12 3.34 -18.05
N HIS A 188 4.57 3.36 -16.84
CA HIS A 188 4.36 4.58 -16.08
C HIS A 188 5.68 5.32 -15.78
N LEU A 189 6.78 4.61 -15.51
CA LEU A 189 8.11 5.23 -15.38
C LEU A 189 8.57 5.90 -16.68
N HIS A 190 8.43 5.20 -17.81
CA HIS A 190 8.89 5.68 -19.12
C HIS A 190 8.08 6.87 -19.63
N GLU A 191 6.77 6.91 -19.38
CA GLU A 191 5.92 8.10 -19.61
C GLU A 191 6.41 9.32 -18.80
N HIS A 192 6.84 9.11 -17.55
CA HIS A 192 7.46 10.14 -16.72
C HIS A 192 8.94 10.37 -17.04
N ARG A 193 9.46 9.76 -18.12
CA ARG A 193 10.84 9.86 -18.60
C ARG A 193 11.89 9.40 -17.59
N ILE A 194 11.51 8.51 -16.68
CA ILE A 194 12.39 7.96 -15.65
C ILE A 194 12.90 6.59 -16.09
N LEU A 195 14.22 6.48 -16.21
CA LEU A 195 14.93 5.23 -16.43
C LEU A 195 15.21 4.57 -15.09
N HIS A 196 14.87 3.30 -14.93
CA HIS A 196 15.03 2.59 -13.65
C HIS A 196 16.48 2.17 -13.41
N GLY A 197 17.08 1.46 -14.36
CA GLY A 197 18.50 1.07 -14.38
C GLY A 197 18.83 -0.26 -13.71
N ASP A 198 17.96 -0.77 -12.84
CA ASP A 198 18.19 -2.04 -12.13
C ASP A 198 16.91 -2.88 -11.99
N ILE A 199 16.21 -3.12 -13.12
CA ILE A 199 15.03 -4.01 -13.17
C ILE A 199 15.50 -5.47 -13.06
N LYS A 200 15.14 -6.14 -11.96
CA LYS A 200 15.50 -7.52 -11.60
C LYS A 200 14.55 -8.07 -10.52
N PRO A 201 14.50 -9.39 -10.25
CA PRO A 201 13.60 -9.98 -9.26
C PRO A 201 13.79 -9.44 -7.82
N ASP A 202 15.00 -9.05 -7.46
CA ASP A 202 15.33 -8.48 -6.15
C ASP A 202 14.66 -7.10 -5.92
N ASN A 203 14.44 -6.37 -7.01
CA ASN A 203 13.88 -5.01 -7.05
C ASN A 203 12.39 -4.98 -7.44
N ILE A 204 11.77 -6.15 -7.62
CA ILE A 204 10.31 -6.27 -7.66
C ILE A 204 9.87 -6.77 -6.29
N LEU A 205 9.17 -5.93 -5.53
CA LEU A 205 8.59 -6.29 -4.25
C LEU A 205 7.11 -6.68 -4.41
N LEU A 206 6.60 -7.55 -3.56
CA LEU A 206 5.23 -8.07 -3.65
C LEU A 206 4.38 -7.52 -2.49
N GLY A 207 3.27 -6.87 -2.83
CA GLY A 207 2.24 -6.47 -1.88
C GLY A 207 1.52 -7.65 -1.25
N ASP A 208 0.70 -7.38 -0.25
CA ASP A 208 -0.02 -8.40 0.54
C ASP A 208 -1.01 -9.20 -0.32
N ASP A 209 -1.49 -8.60 -1.41
CA ASP A 209 -2.33 -9.15 -2.48
C ASP A 209 -1.52 -9.78 -3.64
N MET A 210 -0.21 -9.97 -3.47
CA MET A 210 0.76 -10.35 -4.49
C MET A 210 0.94 -9.34 -5.65
N THR A 211 0.39 -8.12 -5.57
CA THR A 211 0.62 -7.08 -6.58
C THR A 211 2.11 -6.74 -6.66
N PRO A 212 2.76 -6.84 -7.84
CA PRO A 212 4.17 -6.52 -7.99
C PRO A 212 4.41 -5.01 -7.99
N LYS A 213 5.46 -4.57 -7.31
CA LYS A 213 5.88 -3.16 -7.20
C LYS A 213 7.36 -3.00 -7.51
N ILE A 214 7.68 -2.16 -8.49
CA ILE A 214 9.06 -1.79 -8.81
C ILE A 214 9.63 -0.93 -7.67
N ALA A 215 10.83 -1.27 -7.20
CA ALA A 215 11.52 -0.65 -6.07
C ALA A 215 13.04 -0.48 -6.33
N ASP A 216 13.71 0.22 -5.40
CA ASP A 216 15.13 0.62 -5.45
C ASP A 216 15.52 1.50 -6.64
N PHE A 217 15.23 2.80 -6.50
CA PHE A 217 15.48 3.81 -7.53
C PHE A 217 16.88 4.44 -7.41
N GLY A 218 17.81 3.84 -6.64
CA GLY A 218 19.15 4.40 -6.41
C GLY A 218 20.01 4.54 -7.67
N LEU A 219 19.75 3.72 -8.69
CA LEU A 219 20.40 3.82 -10.01
C LEU A 219 19.58 4.61 -11.04
N SER A 220 18.37 5.05 -10.70
CA SER A 220 17.45 5.68 -11.65
C SER A 220 17.90 7.07 -12.11
N ARG A 221 17.41 7.49 -13.29
CA ARG A 221 17.73 8.79 -13.90
C ARG A 221 16.50 9.36 -14.61
N LEU A 222 16.28 10.67 -14.44
CA LEU A 222 15.31 11.42 -15.22
C LEU A 222 15.94 11.86 -16.56
N LEU A 223 15.32 11.52 -17.68
CA LEU A 223 15.69 12.02 -19.01
C LEU A 223 15.17 13.45 -19.20
N GLU A 224 16.09 14.41 -19.30
CA GLU A 224 15.79 15.79 -19.69
C GLU A 224 14.92 15.85 -20.96
N GLN A 225 14.08 16.89 -21.08
CA GLN A 225 13.25 17.09 -22.26
C GLN A 225 14.09 17.14 -23.54
N GLY A 226 13.60 16.51 -24.62
CA GLY A 226 14.31 16.42 -25.90
C GLY A 226 15.47 15.41 -25.96
N LYS A 227 15.99 14.89 -24.84
CA LYS A 227 17.05 13.85 -24.84
C LYS A 227 16.46 12.44 -24.92
N SER A 228 17.05 11.57 -25.74
CA SER A 228 16.68 10.15 -25.83
C SER A 228 17.58 9.21 -25.00
N ARG A 229 18.77 9.69 -24.62
CA ARG A 229 19.81 8.92 -23.91
C ARG A 229 20.54 9.77 -22.87
N ILE A 230 21.14 9.10 -21.89
CA ILE A 230 22.11 9.65 -20.95
C ILE A 230 23.42 8.86 -21.10
N LEU A 231 24.57 9.54 -21.14
CA LEU A 231 25.87 8.87 -21.09
C LEU A 231 26.33 8.76 -19.63
N ILE A 232 26.67 7.55 -19.21
CA ILE A 232 27.07 7.20 -17.85
C ILE A 232 28.52 6.70 -17.85
N GLU A 233 29.43 7.52 -17.32
CA GLU A 233 30.85 7.19 -17.19
C GLU A 233 31.08 6.01 -16.23
N LYS A 234 30.53 6.12 -15.01
CA LYS A 234 30.61 5.09 -13.98
C LYS A 234 29.36 4.21 -14.03
N LYS A 235 29.46 3.13 -14.79
CA LYS A 235 28.41 2.13 -15.03
C LYS A 235 28.14 1.34 -13.76
N TYR A 236 26.86 1.23 -13.39
CA TYR A 236 26.37 0.41 -12.29
C TYR A 236 25.13 -0.35 -12.74
N GLY A 237 24.88 -1.53 -12.18
CA GLY A 237 23.74 -2.39 -12.51
C GLY A 237 24.05 -3.84 -12.20
N THR A 238 23.06 -4.72 -12.38
CA THR A 238 23.19 -6.14 -12.03
C THR A 238 23.62 -6.97 -13.25
N GLN A 239 24.76 -7.66 -13.12
CA GLN A 239 25.27 -8.55 -14.17
C GLN A 239 24.20 -9.59 -14.57
N GLY A 240 24.04 -9.81 -15.88
CA GLY A 240 22.99 -10.66 -16.45
C GLY A 240 21.69 -9.93 -16.77
N TYR A 241 21.38 -8.81 -16.11
CA TYR A 241 20.22 -7.96 -16.41
C TYR A 241 20.60 -6.71 -17.21
N THR A 242 21.80 -6.15 -16.98
CA THR A 242 22.26 -4.93 -17.66
C THR A 242 22.40 -5.09 -19.18
N ALA A 243 21.85 -4.14 -19.92
CA ALA A 243 21.90 -4.09 -21.38
C ALA A 243 23.34 -3.95 -21.96
N PRO A 244 23.62 -4.49 -23.17
CA PRO A 244 24.95 -4.47 -23.76
C PRO A 244 25.44 -3.05 -24.11
N GLU A 245 24.58 -2.17 -24.64
CA GLU A 245 24.94 -0.79 -25.00
C GLU A 245 25.32 0.04 -23.77
N TYR A 246 24.66 -0.20 -22.64
CA TYR A 246 25.01 0.43 -21.37
C TYR A 246 26.35 -0.09 -20.85
N THR A 247 26.55 -1.41 -20.86
CA THR A 247 27.77 -2.06 -20.37
C THR A 247 28.99 -1.66 -21.21
N ASN A 248 28.84 -1.59 -22.53
CA ASN A 248 29.92 -1.28 -23.47
C ASN A 248 30.18 0.23 -23.55
N ASN A 249 29.14 1.03 -23.84
CA ASN A 249 29.27 2.44 -24.23
C ASN A 249 28.85 3.42 -23.13
N GLY A 250 28.18 2.95 -22.07
CA GLY A 250 27.59 3.81 -21.03
C GLY A 250 26.28 4.45 -21.48
N GLU A 251 25.70 3.99 -22.59
CA GLU A 251 24.47 4.53 -23.15
C GLU A 251 23.27 4.02 -22.36
N PHE A 252 22.62 4.92 -21.61
CA PHE A 252 21.45 4.61 -20.81
C PHE A 252 20.19 5.19 -21.45
N THR A 253 19.24 4.32 -21.78
CA THR A 253 18.00 4.67 -22.49
C THR A 253 16.81 3.91 -21.93
N ILE A 254 15.60 4.29 -22.38
CA ILE A 254 14.37 3.50 -22.17
C ILE A 254 14.58 2.04 -22.62
N LYS A 255 15.23 1.83 -23.77
CA LYS A 255 15.50 0.51 -24.34
C LYS A 255 16.45 -0.34 -23.48
N SER A 256 17.24 0.27 -22.60
CA SER A 256 18.10 -0.44 -21.65
C SER A 256 17.28 -1.06 -20.52
N ASP A 257 16.24 -0.38 -20.03
CA ASP A 257 15.27 -0.99 -19.09
C ASP A 257 14.44 -2.09 -19.77
N ILE A 258 14.09 -1.92 -21.06
CA ILE A 258 13.38 -2.96 -21.83
C ILE A 258 14.20 -4.26 -21.90
N TYR A 259 15.52 -4.18 -22.08
CA TYR A 259 16.38 -5.35 -22.06
C TYR A 259 16.32 -6.08 -20.70
N SER A 260 16.47 -5.33 -19.61
CA SER A 260 16.37 -5.84 -18.23
C SER A 260 15.00 -6.48 -17.95
N LEU A 261 13.90 -5.88 -18.44
CA LEU A 261 12.56 -6.45 -18.41
C LEU A 261 12.49 -7.79 -19.16
N GLY A 262 13.11 -7.88 -20.34
CA GLY A 262 13.14 -9.12 -21.12
C GLY A 262 13.83 -10.28 -20.41
N VAL A 263 14.92 -9.99 -19.69
CA VAL A 263 15.62 -10.97 -18.82
C VAL A 263 14.75 -11.35 -17.62
N LEU A 264 14.10 -10.37 -16.99
CA LEU A 264 13.18 -10.60 -15.87
C LEU A 264 11.99 -11.48 -16.26
N ILE A 265 11.38 -11.26 -17.43
CA ILE A 265 10.29 -12.10 -17.94
C ILE A 265 10.76 -13.54 -18.17
N GLU A 266 11.93 -13.75 -18.80
CA GLU A 266 12.52 -15.10 -18.93
C GLU A 266 12.73 -15.76 -17.56
N ASN A 267 13.22 -15.02 -16.58
CA ASN A 267 13.46 -15.54 -15.23
C ASN A 267 12.16 -15.95 -14.52
N ILE A 268 11.08 -15.19 -14.67
CA ILE A 268 9.75 -15.55 -14.17
C ILE A 268 9.23 -16.81 -14.88
N LEU A 269 9.27 -16.83 -16.22
CA LEU A 269 8.81 -17.97 -17.03
C LEU A 269 9.51 -19.29 -16.67
N ASN A 270 10.79 -19.22 -16.30
CA ASN A 270 11.58 -20.39 -15.94
C ASN A 270 11.58 -20.75 -14.44
N ASN A 271 10.88 -20.00 -13.57
CA ASN A 271 11.00 -20.10 -12.10
C ASN A 271 12.47 -19.95 -11.63
N GLY A 272 13.12 -18.84 -11.97
CA GLY A 272 14.50 -18.55 -11.57
C GLY A 272 15.59 -19.28 -12.37
N GLN A 273 15.26 -20.37 -13.08
CA GLN A 273 16.25 -21.24 -13.74
C GLN A 273 16.75 -20.69 -15.09
N HIS A 274 18.04 -20.38 -15.17
CA HIS A 274 18.65 -19.76 -16.37
C HIS A 274 19.08 -20.73 -17.48
N THR A 275 18.86 -22.04 -17.32
CA THR A 275 19.39 -23.11 -18.20
C THR A 275 18.36 -23.75 -19.14
N ILE A 276 17.10 -23.36 -19.06
CA ILE A 276 15.99 -23.95 -19.83
C ILE A 276 15.83 -23.20 -21.16
N SER A 277 15.75 -23.91 -22.29
CA SER A 277 15.47 -23.29 -23.59
C SER A 277 14.01 -22.86 -23.67
N MET A 278 13.67 -21.83 -24.47
CA MET A 278 12.28 -21.35 -24.50
C MET A 278 11.25 -22.35 -25.04
N ASP A 279 11.69 -23.35 -25.81
CA ASP A 279 10.82 -24.42 -26.29
C ASP A 279 10.54 -25.42 -25.15
N ASP A 280 11.55 -25.71 -24.31
CA ASP A 280 11.38 -26.46 -23.05
C ASP A 280 10.51 -25.69 -22.05
N THR A 281 10.63 -24.36 -21.99
CA THR A 281 9.76 -23.48 -21.19
C THR A 281 8.30 -23.63 -21.60
N LEU A 282 8.01 -23.60 -22.91
CA LEU A 282 6.66 -23.79 -23.43
C LEU A 282 6.13 -25.19 -23.15
N GLY A 283 6.95 -26.23 -23.29
CA GLY A 283 6.61 -27.61 -22.93
C GLY A 283 6.29 -27.78 -21.43
N LYS A 284 7.14 -27.22 -20.57
CA LYS A 284 6.97 -27.18 -19.10
C LYS A 284 5.65 -26.53 -18.70
N TRP A 285 5.30 -25.38 -19.29
CA TRP A 285 4.01 -24.74 -19.02
C TRP A 285 2.84 -25.52 -19.61
N SER A 286 2.93 -26.05 -20.84
CA SER A 286 1.87 -26.90 -21.41
C SER A 286 1.54 -28.09 -20.50
N GLY A 287 2.55 -28.77 -19.94
CA GLY A 287 2.35 -29.89 -19.02
C GLY A 287 1.75 -29.49 -17.66
N ARG A 288 2.11 -28.32 -17.13
CA ARG A 288 1.48 -27.76 -15.91
C ARG A 288 0.00 -27.43 -16.12
N LEU A 289 -0.38 -27.05 -17.33
CA LEU A 289 -1.73 -26.66 -17.69
C LEU A 289 -2.61 -27.85 -18.16
N ASP A 290 -2.09 -29.09 -18.17
CA ASP A 290 -2.85 -30.30 -18.57
C ASP A 290 -4.07 -30.61 -17.68
N GLN A 291 -4.16 -30.02 -16.49
CA GLN A 291 -5.26 -30.21 -15.54
C GLN A 291 -6.43 -29.23 -15.75
N LEU A 292 -6.27 -28.21 -16.61
CA LEU A 292 -7.30 -27.22 -16.90
C LEU A 292 -8.24 -27.69 -18.01
N ASP A 293 -9.38 -27.00 -18.18
CA ASP A 293 -10.22 -27.23 -19.35
C ASP A 293 -9.52 -26.81 -20.66
N ALA A 294 -10.00 -27.34 -21.79
CA ALA A 294 -9.35 -27.13 -23.08
C ALA A 294 -9.35 -25.66 -23.56
N SER A 295 -10.33 -24.86 -23.13
CA SER A 295 -10.44 -23.44 -23.48
C SER A 295 -9.50 -22.60 -22.62
N GLU A 296 -9.52 -22.80 -21.30
CA GLU A 296 -8.64 -22.11 -20.36
C GLU A 296 -7.17 -22.46 -20.63
N LYS A 297 -6.85 -23.75 -20.85
CA LYS A 297 -5.51 -24.18 -21.26
C LYS A 297 -5.07 -23.51 -22.55
N HIS A 298 -5.95 -23.37 -23.55
CA HIS A 298 -5.61 -22.71 -24.81
C HIS A 298 -5.25 -21.24 -24.59
N THR A 299 -6.11 -20.47 -23.91
CA THR A 299 -5.87 -19.06 -23.59
C THR A 299 -4.60 -18.85 -22.76
N GLN A 300 -4.39 -19.64 -21.71
CA GLN A 300 -3.18 -19.54 -20.88
C GLN A 300 -1.92 -19.91 -21.68
N LEU A 301 -1.97 -20.90 -22.57
CA LEU A 301 -0.83 -21.26 -23.43
C LEU A 301 -0.53 -20.19 -24.50
N GLU A 302 -1.54 -19.47 -25.00
CA GLU A 302 -1.32 -18.28 -25.85
C GLU A 302 -0.64 -17.15 -25.08
N GLN A 303 -1.06 -16.88 -23.84
CA GLN A 303 -0.39 -15.93 -22.95
C GLN A 303 1.07 -16.32 -22.68
N VAL A 304 1.36 -17.61 -22.43
CA VAL A 304 2.75 -18.11 -22.29
C VAL A 304 3.58 -17.80 -23.54
N ARG A 305 3.04 -18.07 -24.74
CA ARG A 305 3.71 -17.75 -26.01
C ARG A 305 3.95 -16.25 -26.18
N ALA A 306 2.98 -15.42 -25.81
CA ALA A 306 3.12 -13.97 -25.86
C ALA A 306 4.25 -13.48 -24.93
N CYS A 307 4.31 -13.96 -23.69
CA CYS A 307 5.40 -13.62 -22.75
C CYS A 307 6.78 -14.11 -23.24
N ILE A 308 6.85 -15.29 -23.86
CA ILE A 308 8.06 -15.83 -24.52
C ILE A 308 8.53 -14.91 -25.65
N ASP A 309 7.63 -14.50 -26.56
CA ASP A 309 7.94 -13.58 -27.65
C ASP A 309 8.37 -12.19 -27.15
N ILE A 310 7.63 -11.63 -26.18
CA ILE A 310 7.99 -10.35 -25.53
C ILE A 310 9.41 -10.44 -24.96
N SER A 311 9.77 -11.51 -24.24
CA SER A 311 11.13 -11.68 -23.72
C SER A 311 12.20 -11.73 -24.82
N LYS A 312 11.95 -12.47 -25.92
CA LYS A 312 12.85 -12.55 -27.08
C LYS A 312 13.03 -11.18 -27.76
N ARG A 313 11.96 -10.42 -27.97
CA ARG A 313 12.01 -9.08 -28.58
C ARG A 313 12.63 -8.03 -27.65
N CYS A 314 12.39 -8.12 -26.35
CA CYS A 314 12.99 -7.22 -25.36
C CYS A 314 14.52 -7.37 -25.27
N ARG A 315 15.07 -8.58 -25.49
CA ARG A 315 16.51 -8.85 -25.41
C ARG A 315 17.28 -8.79 -26.73
N GLN A 316 16.72 -8.17 -27.77
CA GLN A 316 17.47 -7.94 -29.01
C GLN A 316 18.75 -7.15 -28.74
N HIS A 317 19.83 -7.49 -29.44
CA HIS A 317 21.13 -6.84 -29.25
C HIS A 317 21.03 -5.34 -29.54
N GLU A 318 20.49 -4.98 -30.71
CA GLU A 318 20.27 -3.60 -31.11
C GLU A 318 19.11 -2.96 -30.31
N PRO A 319 19.34 -1.82 -29.60
CA PRO A 319 18.30 -1.19 -28.78
C PRO A 319 17.04 -0.80 -29.55
N GLU A 320 17.19 -0.36 -30.80
CA GLU A 320 16.06 0.07 -31.65
C GLU A 320 15.16 -1.09 -32.10
N SER A 321 15.68 -2.33 -32.10
CA SER A 321 14.89 -3.54 -32.41
C SER A 321 14.04 -4.03 -31.23
N ARG A 322 14.25 -3.49 -30.02
CA ARG A 322 13.45 -3.80 -28.83
C ARG A 322 12.12 -3.01 -28.89
N PRO A 323 10.98 -3.56 -28.43
CA PRO A 323 9.70 -2.85 -28.43
C PRO A 323 9.69 -1.64 -27.47
N VAL A 324 8.65 -0.80 -27.52
CA VAL A 324 8.33 0.12 -26.41
C VAL A 324 7.32 -0.50 -25.45
N THR A 325 7.19 0.06 -24.25
CA THR A 325 6.26 -0.47 -23.22
C THR A 325 4.81 -0.51 -23.68
N GLN A 326 4.39 0.41 -24.57
CA GLN A 326 3.05 0.41 -25.17
C GLN A 326 2.80 -0.86 -26.02
N ASP A 327 3.74 -1.25 -26.88
CA ASP A 327 3.63 -2.47 -27.71
C ASP A 327 3.59 -3.74 -26.84
N ILE A 328 4.37 -3.74 -25.75
CA ILE A 328 4.39 -4.84 -24.78
C ILE A 328 3.04 -4.96 -24.08
N LEU A 329 2.46 -3.86 -23.63
CA LEU A 329 1.13 -3.84 -22.99
C LEU A 329 0.03 -4.28 -23.97
N GLY A 330 0.06 -3.84 -25.22
CA GLY A 330 -0.84 -4.33 -26.26
C GLY A 330 -0.69 -5.84 -26.51
N SER A 331 0.55 -6.35 -26.51
CA SER A 331 0.84 -7.79 -26.61
C SER A 331 0.35 -8.60 -25.40
N LEU A 332 0.08 -7.94 -24.25
CA LEU A 332 -0.49 -8.53 -23.03
C LEU A 332 -2.01 -8.26 -22.90
N GLY A 333 -2.68 -7.81 -23.96
CA GLY A 333 -4.11 -7.52 -23.96
C GLY A 333 -4.52 -6.30 -23.13
N VAL A 334 -3.59 -5.39 -22.84
CA VAL A 334 -3.87 -4.15 -22.09
C VAL A 334 -4.11 -2.99 -23.05
N ASP A 335 -5.32 -2.46 -23.04
CA ASP A 335 -5.66 -1.23 -23.76
C ASP A 335 -5.05 0.00 -23.06
N THR A 336 -3.94 0.48 -23.60
CA THR A 336 -3.24 1.67 -23.11
C THR A 336 -4.03 2.98 -23.29
N SER A 337 -5.05 3.02 -24.17
CA SER A 337 -5.90 4.21 -24.33
C SER A 337 -6.84 4.44 -23.15
N SER A 338 -7.09 3.39 -22.35
CA SER A 338 -7.88 3.44 -21.12
C SER A 338 -7.07 3.88 -19.88
N LEU A 339 -5.74 3.98 -19.99
CA LEU A 339 -4.87 4.38 -18.88
C LEU A 339 -4.93 5.91 -18.69
N PRO A 340 -4.96 6.40 -17.43
CA PRO A 340 -5.00 7.84 -17.18
C PRO A 340 -3.68 8.50 -17.62
N VAL A 341 -3.76 9.32 -18.67
CA VAL A 341 -2.65 10.16 -19.16
C VAL A 341 -2.17 11.08 -18.04
N SER A 342 -0.86 11.17 -17.84
CA SER A 342 -0.26 12.03 -16.81
C SER A 342 -0.31 13.50 -17.23
N VAL A 343 -1.37 14.19 -16.82
CA VAL A 343 -1.45 15.66 -16.90
C VAL A 343 -0.73 16.24 -15.69
N GLN A 344 0.26 17.12 -15.91
CA GLN A 344 0.92 17.82 -14.81
C GLN A 344 -0.09 18.69 -14.04
N PRO A 345 0.00 18.77 -12.69
CA PRO A 345 -0.95 19.53 -11.90
C PRO A 345 -0.85 21.03 -12.18
N ALA A 346 -1.87 21.58 -12.83
CA ALA A 346 -2.09 23.02 -12.87
C ALA A 346 -2.62 23.53 -11.53
N SER A 347 -2.25 24.76 -11.16
CA SER A 347 -2.65 25.41 -9.90
C SER A 347 -4.16 25.53 -9.77
N ILE A 348 -4.72 25.08 -8.63
CA ILE A 348 -6.16 25.20 -8.34
C ILE A 348 -6.38 26.32 -7.31
N THR A 349 -7.17 27.31 -7.70
CA THR A 349 -7.76 28.33 -6.81
C THR A 349 -9.27 28.26 -6.88
N GLY A 350 -9.95 28.31 -5.72
CA GLY A 350 -11.40 28.50 -5.63
C GLY A 350 -12.13 27.34 -4.96
N MET A 351 -12.50 27.52 -3.69
CA MET A 351 -13.67 26.86 -3.09
C MET A 351 -14.85 27.83 -3.15
N GLU A 352 -16.07 27.33 -3.27
CA GLU A 352 -17.24 27.93 -2.59
C GLU A 352 -18.37 26.90 -2.42
N SER A 353 -19.28 27.17 -1.48
CA SER A 353 -20.17 26.18 -0.85
C SER A 353 -21.62 26.27 -1.32
N MET A 354 -22.41 25.22 -1.02
CA MET A 354 -23.86 25.36 -0.75
C MET A 354 -24.38 24.16 0.06
N VAL A 355 -25.19 24.42 1.09
CA VAL A 355 -25.87 23.42 1.94
C VAL A 355 -27.33 23.84 2.13
N GLN A 356 -28.25 22.87 2.06
CA GLN A 356 -29.64 22.96 2.53
C GLN A 356 -30.02 21.66 3.25
N ALA A 357 -31.01 21.70 4.15
CA ALA A 357 -31.29 20.63 5.12
C ALA A 357 -32.80 20.32 5.30
N GLU A 358 -33.09 19.33 6.17
CA GLU A 358 -34.39 18.79 6.66
C GLU A 358 -35.00 17.56 5.94
N PRO A 359 -35.88 16.75 6.61
CA PRO A 359 -36.31 16.76 8.02
C PRO A 359 -36.04 15.43 8.80
N SER A 360 -36.33 15.41 10.10
CA SER A 360 -36.24 14.24 11.00
C SER A 360 -37.59 13.51 11.20
N LEU A 361 -37.56 12.21 11.52
CA LEU A 361 -38.73 11.37 11.79
C LEU A 361 -38.72 10.86 13.24
N GLU A 362 -39.82 11.07 13.96
CA GLU A 362 -40.05 10.51 15.29
C GLU A 362 -40.67 9.09 15.21
N GLY A 363 -40.31 8.20 16.13
CA GLY A 363 -40.80 6.82 16.17
C GLY A 363 -40.98 6.26 17.58
N GLU A 364 -42.26 6.17 18.00
CA GLU A 364 -42.97 5.42 19.06
C GLU A 364 -42.27 4.72 20.27
N THR A 365 -40.97 4.86 20.51
CA THR A 365 -40.27 4.15 21.63
C THR A 365 -39.44 5.05 22.55
N GLY A 366 -39.60 6.38 22.46
CA GLY A 366 -38.88 7.35 23.30
C GLY A 366 -37.37 7.38 23.08
N ARG A 367 -36.91 6.86 21.94
CA ARG A 367 -35.50 6.75 21.53
C ARG A 367 -35.23 7.62 20.32
N THR A 368 -34.32 8.58 20.45
CA THR A 368 -33.92 9.46 19.36
C THR A 368 -32.81 8.81 18.53
N SER A 369 -33.07 8.63 17.24
CA SER A 369 -32.18 7.96 16.28
C SER A 369 -31.62 8.96 15.28
N LYS A 370 -30.42 9.52 15.53
CA LYS A 370 -29.78 10.41 14.53
C LYS A 370 -29.03 9.63 13.46
N MET A 371 -29.47 9.82 12.22
CA MET A 371 -28.96 9.13 11.04
C MET A 371 -28.15 10.10 10.18
N LEU A 372 -26.83 9.87 10.07
CA LEU A 372 -25.98 10.64 9.17
C LEU A 372 -26.26 10.27 7.72
N GLN A 373 -26.26 11.25 6.82
CA GLN A 373 -26.37 11.00 5.39
C GLN A 373 -25.07 10.40 4.86
N SER A 374 -25.14 9.62 3.79
CA SER A 374 -23.94 9.00 3.22
C SER A 374 -22.96 10.07 2.73
N GLU A 375 -23.48 11.15 2.17
CA GLU A 375 -22.73 12.31 1.66
C GLU A 375 -22.09 13.17 2.76
N SER A 376 -22.55 13.08 4.02
CA SER A 376 -21.90 13.71 5.16
C SER A 376 -20.77 12.87 5.76
N LEU A 377 -20.49 11.69 5.20
CA LEU A 377 -19.38 10.84 5.61
C LEU A 377 -18.16 11.09 4.74
N LEU A 378 -17.02 11.39 5.38
CA LEU A 378 -15.73 11.40 4.70
C LEU A 378 -15.25 9.95 4.55
N ILE A 379 -15.15 9.49 3.30
CA ILE A 379 -14.56 8.21 2.95
C ILE A 379 -13.13 8.47 2.47
N ALA A 380 -12.15 7.86 3.15
CA ALA A 380 -10.74 7.97 2.76
C ALA A 380 -10.52 7.52 1.30
N ASN A 381 -9.54 8.15 0.63
CA ASN A 381 -9.15 7.85 -0.76
C ASN A 381 -10.29 8.09 -1.79
N ASN A 382 -10.59 9.37 -2.04
CA ASN A 382 -11.60 9.88 -2.99
C ASN A 382 -11.25 9.64 -4.48
N LYS A 383 -11.00 8.38 -4.89
CA LYS A 383 -10.78 8.00 -6.29
C LYS A 383 -11.88 7.04 -6.76
N PRO A 384 -12.52 7.29 -7.93
CA PRO A 384 -13.63 6.49 -8.46
C PRO A 384 -13.39 4.97 -8.61
N ARG A 385 -12.12 4.52 -8.59
CA ARG A 385 -11.73 3.11 -8.66
C ARG A 385 -11.86 2.34 -7.34
N HIS A 386 -11.89 3.04 -6.20
CA HIS A 386 -11.99 2.42 -4.88
C HIS A 386 -13.43 2.41 -4.39
N TRP A 387 -14.16 3.49 -4.68
CA TRP A 387 -15.58 3.63 -4.43
C TRP A 387 -16.18 4.71 -5.34
N ARG A 388 -17.52 4.73 -5.49
CA ARG A 388 -18.24 5.78 -6.21
C ARG A 388 -19.61 6.07 -5.57
N TRP A 389 -20.14 7.27 -5.78
CA TRP A 389 -21.54 7.58 -5.44
C TRP A 389 -22.47 6.93 -6.47
N ILE A 390 -23.46 6.18 -5.99
CA ILE A 390 -24.58 5.65 -6.78
C ILE A 390 -25.93 6.07 -6.17
N SER A 391 -26.99 6.05 -6.96
CA SER A 391 -28.39 6.12 -6.49
C SER A 391 -29.11 4.84 -6.88
N LEU A 392 -30.00 4.35 -6.02
CA LEU A 392 -30.87 3.19 -6.32
C LEU A 392 -32.32 3.68 -6.35
N PRO A 393 -33.16 3.29 -7.33
CA PRO A 393 -34.51 3.86 -7.46
C PRO A 393 -35.43 3.59 -6.27
N ASP A 394 -35.43 2.36 -5.76
CA ASP A 394 -36.35 1.91 -4.70
C ASP A 394 -35.81 2.23 -3.29
N SER A 395 -35.37 3.48 -3.10
CA SER A 395 -34.49 3.86 -1.99
C SER A 395 -35.06 4.87 -1.02
N ARG A 396 -34.91 4.60 0.30
CA ARG A 396 -35.16 5.61 1.35
C ARG A 396 -34.07 6.69 1.44
N PHE A 397 -32.97 6.58 0.67
CA PHE A 397 -31.79 7.48 0.64
C PHE A 397 -31.50 8.00 -0.78
N ALA A 398 -31.00 9.23 -0.89
CA ALA A 398 -30.70 9.86 -2.18
C ALA A 398 -29.47 9.23 -2.90
N LYS A 399 -28.39 8.94 -2.17
CA LYS A 399 -27.16 8.32 -2.70
C LYS A 399 -26.56 7.31 -1.72
N TYR A 400 -25.52 6.62 -2.20
CA TYR A 400 -24.72 5.65 -1.46
C TYR A 400 -23.29 5.62 -1.97
N ALA A 401 -22.34 5.32 -1.09
CA ALA A 401 -21.04 4.83 -1.53
C ALA A 401 -21.15 3.35 -1.91
N GLU A 402 -20.90 3.04 -3.18
CA GLU A 402 -20.59 1.70 -3.64
C GLU A 402 -19.08 1.49 -3.50
N LEU A 403 -18.67 0.55 -2.65
CA LEU A 403 -17.27 0.20 -2.43
C LEU A 403 -16.86 -0.87 -3.45
N LEU A 404 -15.88 -0.54 -4.30
CA LEU A 404 -15.45 -1.38 -5.43
C LEU A 404 -14.16 -2.15 -5.10
N SER A 405 -13.20 -1.51 -4.43
CA SER A 405 -11.93 -2.12 -4.02
C SER A 405 -11.32 -1.33 -2.87
N VAL A 406 -11.38 -1.88 -1.65
CA VAL A 406 -11.08 -1.16 -0.41
C VAL A 406 -10.21 -2.04 0.50
N TYR A 407 -8.96 -1.62 0.70
CA TYR A 407 -8.00 -2.26 1.61
C TYR A 407 -7.96 -1.57 3.00
N PHE A 408 -8.51 -0.36 3.10
CA PHE A 408 -8.66 0.40 4.34
C PHE A 408 -9.87 1.33 4.20
N LEU A 409 -10.75 1.34 5.20
CA LEU A 409 -11.98 2.14 5.22
C LEU A 409 -12.04 2.98 6.50
N ALA A 410 -11.64 4.24 6.40
CA ALA A 410 -12.01 5.23 7.40
C ALA A 410 -13.33 5.89 6.99
N ILE A 411 -14.27 5.93 7.92
CA ILE A 411 -15.53 6.68 7.85
C ILE A 411 -15.49 7.64 9.03
N SER A 412 -15.47 8.95 8.77
CA SER A 412 -15.76 9.97 9.78
C SER A 412 -17.02 10.73 9.41
N GLY A 413 -17.76 11.16 10.42
CA GLY A 413 -18.97 11.96 10.30
C GLY A 413 -19.14 12.82 11.54
N GLU A 414 -19.63 14.03 11.36
CA GLU A 414 -19.83 15.00 12.43
C GLU A 414 -21.24 14.85 13.03
N VAL A 415 -21.31 14.83 14.36
CA VAL A 415 -22.54 14.89 15.14
C VAL A 415 -22.46 16.15 15.99
N SER A 416 -23.51 16.98 16.01
CA SER A 416 -23.48 18.20 16.81
C SER A 416 -23.58 17.84 18.30
N PRO A 417 -22.85 18.51 19.20
CA PRO A 417 -23.06 18.38 20.65
C PRO A 417 -24.53 18.61 21.05
N ALA A 418 -25.27 19.44 20.31
CA ALA A 418 -26.70 19.66 20.52
C ALA A 418 -27.59 18.42 20.26
N ASP A 419 -27.09 17.41 19.54
CA ASP A 419 -27.75 16.12 19.33
C ASP A 419 -27.43 15.10 20.45
N LEU A 420 -26.45 15.40 21.31
CA LEU A 420 -25.93 14.50 22.32
C LEU A 420 -26.33 14.97 23.72
N CYS A 421 -27.29 14.29 24.34
CA CYS A 421 -27.61 14.44 25.75
C CYS A 421 -26.40 14.06 26.61
N ALA A 422 -26.07 14.90 27.61
CA ALA A 422 -25.05 14.58 28.61
C ALA A 422 -25.52 13.45 29.55
N GLY A 423 -24.57 12.65 30.02
CA GLY A 423 -24.79 11.45 30.84
C GLY A 423 -25.42 10.26 30.09
N ALA A 424 -25.64 10.36 28.77
CA ALA A 424 -26.26 9.31 27.97
C ALA A 424 -25.21 8.42 27.27
N SER A 425 -25.50 7.12 27.17
CA SER A 425 -24.71 6.16 26.41
C SER A 425 -25.26 5.97 25.00
N TYR A 426 -24.35 5.87 24.02
CA TYR A 426 -24.60 5.78 22.60
C TYR A 426 -23.92 4.55 22.01
N THR A 427 -24.62 3.85 21.11
CA THR A 427 -24.10 2.71 20.35
C THR A 427 -23.97 3.10 18.88
N VAL A 428 -22.80 2.89 18.29
CA VAL A 428 -22.50 3.20 16.89
C VAL A 428 -22.65 1.94 16.04
N TYR A 429 -23.41 2.03 14.95
CA TYR A 429 -23.67 0.93 14.02
C TYR A 429 -23.27 1.29 12.59
N LEU A 430 -22.62 0.36 11.90
CA LEU A 430 -22.44 0.38 10.45
C LEU A 430 -23.54 -0.43 9.79
N VAL A 431 -24.25 0.16 8.83
CA VAL A 431 -25.35 -0.53 8.14
C VAL A 431 -25.14 -0.54 6.62
N TYR A 432 -25.01 -1.74 6.07
CA TYR A 432 -24.50 -2.00 4.73
C TYR A 432 -25.19 -3.22 4.10
N LYS A 433 -24.88 -3.51 2.85
CA LYS A 433 -25.39 -4.69 2.14
C LYS A 433 -24.27 -5.21 1.25
N LEU A 434 -24.12 -6.52 1.23
CA LEU A 434 -23.15 -7.19 0.38
C LEU A 434 -23.76 -7.41 -1.02
N ALA A 435 -22.98 -7.12 -2.05
CA ALA A 435 -23.31 -7.51 -3.40
C ALA A 435 -23.15 -9.04 -3.55
N SER A 436 -23.95 -9.68 -4.40
CA SER A 436 -23.83 -11.12 -4.68
C SER A 436 -22.46 -11.52 -5.26
N SER A 437 -21.73 -10.55 -5.83
CA SER A 437 -20.36 -10.68 -6.35
C SER A 437 -19.27 -10.35 -5.33
N SER A 438 -19.58 -10.00 -4.07
CA SER A 438 -18.56 -9.65 -3.08
C SER A 438 -17.73 -10.86 -2.65
N CYS A 439 -16.40 -10.72 -2.65
CA CYS A 439 -15.44 -11.73 -2.22
C CYS A 439 -14.44 -11.15 -1.21
N GLY A 440 -13.60 -12.00 -0.58
CA GLY A 440 -12.57 -11.55 0.36
C GLY A 440 -13.04 -11.12 1.76
N LEU A 441 -14.35 -11.17 2.06
CA LEU A 441 -14.90 -10.73 3.36
C LEU A 441 -15.12 -11.86 4.39
N ARG A 442 -15.00 -13.13 3.98
CA ARG A 442 -15.19 -14.29 4.87
C ARG A 442 -13.93 -14.54 5.71
N GLY A 443 -14.10 -14.81 7.01
CA GLY A 443 -13.03 -15.23 7.92
C GLY A 443 -12.08 -14.13 8.41
N PHE A 444 -12.19 -12.90 7.89
CA PHE A 444 -11.35 -11.78 8.34
C PHE A 444 -11.98 -11.08 9.56
N VAL A 445 -11.20 -11.01 10.64
CA VAL A 445 -11.44 -10.17 11.80
C VAL A 445 -10.76 -8.82 11.58
N GLN A 446 -11.51 -7.74 11.75
CA GLN A 446 -11.05 -6.35 11.58
C GLN A 446 -11.17 -5.61 12.91
N THR A 447 -10.50 -4.47 13.05
CA THR A 447 -10.62 -3.60 14.22
C THR A 447 -11.44 -2.37 13.86
N SER A 448 -12.58 -2.18 14.51
CA SER A 448 -13.26 -0.88 14.53
C SER A 448 -12.60 0.04 15.57
N SER A 449 -12.56 1.33 15.29
CA SER A 449 -12.13 2.35 16.25
C SER A 449 -13.08 3.55 16.20
N LEU A 450 -13.54 4.00 17.37
CA LEU A 450 -14.34 5.20 17.52
C LEU A 450 -13.46 6.31 18.07
N ARG A 451 -13.33 7.39 17.31
CA ARG A 451 -12.63 8.61 17.72
C ARG A 451 -13.64 9.74 17.97
N LEU A 452 -13.50 10.44 19.09
CA LEU A 452 -14.20 11.69 19.38
C LEU A 452 -13.19 12.84 19.35
N HIS A 453 -13.64 14.02 18.91
CA HIS A 453 -12.79 15.22 18.70
C HIS A 453 -11.52 14.97 17.84
N GLY A 454 -11.60 14.04 16.87
CA GLY A 454 -10.54 13.74 15.91
C GLY A 454 -9.37 12.92 16.44
N GLU A 455 -8.92 13.16 17.67
CA GLU A 455 -7.68 12.57 18.21
C GLU A 455 -7.89 11.48 19.26
N HIS A 456 -8.95 11.55 20.09
CA HIS A 456 -9.12 10.61 21.21
C HIS A 456 -9.89 9.36 20.80
N THR A 457 -9.25 8.18 20.86
CA THR A 457 -9.92 6.88 20.63
C THR A 457 -10.64 6.44 21.90
N VAL A 458 -11.97 6.43 21.87
CA VAL A 458 -12.83 6.16 23.05
C VAL A 458 -13.21 4.69 23.15
N ALA A 459 -13.31 3.99 22.03
CA ALA A 459 -13.55 2.56 21.99
C ALA A 459 -12.86 1.91 20.78
N THR A 460 -12.41 0.68 20.94
CA THR A 460 -12.05 -0.23 19.84
C THR A 460 -12.78 -1.56 20.03
N SER A 461 -13.07 -2.26 18.94
CA SER A 461 -13.71 -3.58 19.00
C SER A 461 -13.27 -4.43 17.81
N LYS A 462 -13.22 -5.75 18.00
CA LYS A 462 -13.05 -6.67 16.87
C LYS A 462 -14.40 -6.87 16.19
N VAL A 463 -14.41 -6.75 14.87
CA VAL A 463 -15.62 -6.84 14.06
C VAL A 463 -15.37 -7.71 12.83
N SER A 464 -16.43 -8.25 12.22
CA SER A 464 -16.34 -8.82 10.87
C SER A 464 -17.40 -8.22 9.95
N LEU A 465 -17.07 -8.13 8.66
CA LEU A 465 -18.01 -7.73 7.61
C LEU A 465 -18.73 -8.94 6.97
N GLY A 466 -18.36 -10.16 7.36
CA GLY A 466 -19.04 -11.40 6.98
C GLY A 466 -19.94 -11.94 8.10
N GLN A 467 -20.98 -12.69 7.74
CA GLN A 467 -21.92 -13.29 8.71
C GLN A 467 -21.46 -14.63 9.31
N GLU A 468 -20.35 -15.21 8.81
CA GLU A 468 -19.91 -16.56 9.18
C GLU A 468 -18.51 -16.56 9.81
N ALA A 469 -18.35 -17.34 10.87
CA ALA A 469 -17.07 -17.74 11.40
C ALA A 469 -17.02 -19.25 11.63
N CYS A 470 -15.87 -19.86 11.33
CA CYS A 470 -15.52 -21.16 11.87
C CYS A 470 -15.29 -21.02 13.38
N ALA A 471 -16.33 -21.30 14.16
CA ALA A 471 -16.35 -21.57 15.60
C ALA A 471 -15.46 -20.71 16.55
N SER A 472 -16.15 -20.04 17.50
CA SER A 472 -15.71 -19.84 18.90
C SER A 472 -14.75 -18.70 19.30
N ASP A 473 -14.56 -17.64 18.50
CA ASP A 473 -13.93 -16.41 19.03
C ASP A 473 -14.99 -15.48 19.64
N SER A 474 -15.10 -15.45 20.97
CA SER A 474 -16.16 -14.74 21.71
C SER A 474 -16.00 -13.22 21.75
N ASP A 475 -14.89 -12.70 21.22
CA ASP A 475 -14.49 -11.29 21.28
C ASP A 475 -14.77 -10.53 19.97
N VAL A 476 -15.38 -11.19 18.97
CA VAL A 476 -15.64 -10.63 17.63
C VAL A 476 -17.13 -10.34 17.44
N THR A 477 -17.45 -9.12 17.02
CA THR A 477 -18.83 -8.70 16.69
C THR A 477 -19.17 -8.99 15.23
N TYR A 478 -20.30 -9.67 15.01
CA TYR A 478 -20.79 -10.07 13.68
C TYR A 478 -22.02 -9.26 13.25
N PRO A 479 -22.27 -9.11 11.94
CA PRO A 479 -23.40 -8.34 11.42
C PRO A 479 -24.72 -9.11 11.51
N VAL A 480 -25.74 -8.45 12.06
CA VAL A 480 -27.11 -8.98 12.19
C VAL A 480 -27.92 -8.62 10.95
N PRO A 481 -28.68 -9.55 10.34
CA PRO A 481 -29.56 -9.25 9.23
C PRO A 481 -30.82 -8.49 9.71
N ARG A 482 -31.19 -7.45 8.98
CA ARG A 482 -32.39 -6.63 9.19
C ARG A 482 -33.55 -7.09 8.28
N SER A 483 -34.78 -6.76 8.65
CA SER A 483 -35.99 -7.09 7.89
C SER A 483 -36.09 -6.42 6.51
N ASP A 484 -35.31 -5.37 6.28
CA ASP A 484 -35.18 -4.64 5.01
C ASP A 484 -34.12 -5.26 4.06
N GLY A 485 -33.49 -6.37 4.45
CA GLY A 485 -32.46 -7.05 3.67
C GLY A 485 -31.08 -6.37 3.72
N TRP A 486 -30.85 -5.55 4.75
CA TRP A 486 -29.54 -4.96 5.08
C TRP A 486 -28.88 -5.69 6.25
N LEU A 487 -27.58 -5.43 6.43
CA LEU A 487 -26.75 -5.95 7.51
C LEU A 487 -26.39 -4.80 8.46
N GLU A 488 -26.51 -5.05 9.76
CA GLU A 488 -26.18 -4.11 10.83
C GLU A 488 -25.07 -4.65 11.71
N LEU A 489 -23.97 -3.90 11.80
CA LEU A 489 -22.79 -4.25 12.58
C LEU A 489 -22.56 -3.20 13.66
N LYS A 490 -22.62 -3.60 14.93
CA LYS A 490 -22.21 -2.77 16.05
C LYS A 490 -20.70 -2.52 15.96
N LEU A 491 -20.29 -1.26 15.96
CA LEU A 491 -18.89 -0.84 15.86
C LEU A 491 -18.27 -0.47 17.22
N ALA A 492 -19.03 0.20 18.08
CA ALA A 492 -18.55 0.78 19.33
C ALA A 492 -19.70 1.22 20.25
N GLU A 493 -19.39 1.46 21.53
CA GLU A 493 -20.24 2.17 22.49
C GLU A 493 -19.42 3.24 23.22
N PHE A 494 -20.07 4.35 23.58
CA PHE A 494 -19.48 5.41 24.39
C PHE A 494 -20.54 6.10 25.25
N THR A 495 -20.12 6.78 26.33
CA THR A 495 -20.98 7.67 27.12
C THR A 495 -20.55 9.11 26.87
N ASN A 496 -21.52 10.00 26.71
CA ASN A 496 -21.30 11.44 26.69
C ASN A 496 -21.23 11.95 28.13
N ASP A 497 -20.10 11.73 28.81
CA ASP A 497 -19.82 12.41 30.07
C ASP A 497 -19.72 13.93 29.79
N ASP A 498 -20.16 14.79 30.73
CA ASP A 498 -20.47 16.25 30.56
C ASP A 498 -19.36 17.15 29.94
N GLU A 499 -18.19 16.60 29.60
CA GLU A 499 -17.05 17.29 28.98
C GLU A 499 -17.20 17.56 27.47
N MET A 500 -18.15 16.95 26.74
CA MET A 500 -18.29 17.12 25.27
C MET A 500 -19.14 18.34 24.83
N ARG A 501 -19.16 19.43 25.60
CA ARG A 501 -19.94 20.66 25.28
C ARG A 501 -19.28 21.60 24.29
#